data_AF-A0A440CMA0-F1
#
_entry.id   AF-A0A440CMA0-F1
#
_cell.length_a   1.000
_cell.length_b   1.000
_cell.length_c   1.000
_cell.angle_alpha   90.00
_cell.angle_beta   90.00
_cell.angle_gamma   90.00
#
_symmetry.space_group_name_H-M   'P 1'
#
loop_
_entity.id
_entity.type
_entity.pdbx_description
1 polymer ?
#
loop_
_entity_poly.entity_id
_entity_poly.type
_entity_poly.pdbx_seq_one_letter_code
_entity_poly.pdbx_strand_id
1 'polypeptide(L)'
;MKHAIATLVLATLASSPALSDAGVPVELLGHFGNSPVQCRSFHRKADNITHISKAYYTFCGGSNCEARIDRVRKTKSGYILKLQGNSGPFDVRLTKVDEGVFDAGDETLVKCTGRDQIAGIGLPVTLEMSITKAPHAAFSAYYALSVPEMCPNIKVDEASAENLAKAGILEYVRFLIERKLINRSVDEAAATEAHNEREDARYAVKQDAEAIPAFCDHVLDAFGDSGRIFKDLLSDNSQKI
;
A
#
# COMPACT_ATOMS: atom_id res chain seq x y z
N MET A 1 -37.70 -44.14 -54.31
CA MET A 1 -36.31 -43.72 -54.04
C MET A 1 -36.35 -42.54 -53.05
N LYS A 2 -35.73 -42.75 -51.88
CA LYS A 2 -35.16 -41.80 -50.89
C LYS A 2 -35.97 -40.54 -50.53
N HIS A 3 -36.60 -40.59 -49.36
CA HIS A 3 -36.93 -39.42 -48.54
C HIS A 3 -35.64 -38.85 -47.94
N ALA A 4 -35.44 -37.54 -48.03
CA ALA A 4 -34.39 -36.82 -47.29
C ALA A 4 -35.07 -35.88 -46.29
N ILE A 5 -34.98 -36.24 -45.01
CA ILE A 5 -35.34 -35.39 -43.88
C ILE A 5 -34.15 -34.46 -43.64
N ALA A 6 -34.32 -33.17 -43.88
CA ALA A 6 -33.33 -32.15 -43.55
C ALA A 6 -33.52 -31.75 -42.09
N THR A 7 -32.69 -32.29 -41.20
CA THR A 7 -32.62 -31.89 -39.81
C THR A 7 -31.91 -30.54 -39.71
N LEU A 8 -32.67 -29.46 -39.52
CA LEU A 8 -32.12 -28.14 -39.18
C LEU A 8 -31.70 -28.16 -37.71
N VAL A 9 -30.40 -28.29 -37.43
CA VAL A 9 -29.84 -28.11 -36.10
C VAL A 9 -29.86 -26.61 -35.79
N LEU A 10 -30.75 -26.19 -34.89
CA LEU A 10 -30.70 -24.87 -34.25
C LEU A 10 -29.41 -24.83 -33.40
N ALA A 11 -28.38 -24.16 -33.91
CA ALA A 11 -27.23 -23.80 -33.10
C ALA A 11 -27.67 -22.74 -32.08
N THR A 12 -27.73 -23.15 -30.82
CA THR A 12 -27.83 -22.25 -29.68
C THR A 12 -26.60 -21.34 -29.68
N LEU A 13 -26.78 -20.07 -30.06
CA LEU A 13 -25.81 -19.02 -29.82
C LEU A 13 -25.75 -18.80 -28.30
N ALA A 14 -24.89 -19.59 -27.64
CA ALA A 14 -24.36 -19.23 -26.35
C ALA A 14 -23.54 -17.94 -26.58
N SER A 15 -24.19 -16.80 -26.38
CA SER A 15 -23.54 -15.49 -26.29
C SER A 15 -22.57 -15.52 -25.12
N SER A 16 -21.35 -15.97 -25.40
CA SER A 16 -20.20 -15.78 -24.54
C SER A 16 -20.05 -14.28 -24.31
N PRO A 17 -19.95 -13.80 -23.06
CA PRO A 17 -19.75 -12.38 -22.83
C PRO A 17 -18.50 -11.94 -23.58
N ALA A 18 -18.67 -10.95 -24.45
CA ALA A 18 -17.62 -10.44 -25.33
C ALA A 18 -16.38 -10.10 -24.49
N LEU A 19 -15.32 -10.84 -24.77
CA LEU A 19 -13.99 -10.65 -24.21
C LEU A 19 -13.39 -9.43 -24.92
N SER A 20 -13.28 -8.30 -24.23
CA SER A 20 -12.65 -7.12 -24.83
C SER A 20 -11.12 -7.21 -24.72
N ASP A 21 -10.42 -7.03 -25.84
CA ASP A 21 -8.96 -6.77 -25.94
C ASP A 21 -8.56 -5.36 -25.45
N ALA A 22 -9.49 -4.61 -24.84
CA ALA A 22 -9.18 -3.29 -24.32
C ALA A 22 -8.30 -3.45 -23.06
N GLY A 23 -7.07 -2.95 -23.15
CA GLY A 23 -5.99 -3.18 -22.19
C GLY A 23 -6.30 -2.86 -20.73
N VAL A 24 -5.32 -3.15 -19.86
CA VAL A 24 -5.43 -3.01 -18.39
C VAL A 24 -6.09 -1.68 -18.00
N PRO A 25 -7.23 -1.70 -17.27
CA PRO A 25 -7.91 -0.50 -16.81
C PRO A 25 -7.00 0.45 -16.04
N VAL A 26 -7.15 1.76 -16.24
CA VAL A 26 -6.31 2.80 -15.62
C VAL A 26 -6.27 2.70 -14.09
N GLU A 27 -7.38 2.32 -13.46
CA GLU A 27 -7.41 2.16 -12.01
C GLU A 27 -6.50 1.03 -11.50
N LEU A 28 -6.24 0.00 -12.32
CA LEU A 28 -5.30 -1.07 -12.01
C LEU A 28 -3.85 -0.70 -12.33
N LEU A 29 -3.58 0.32 -13.14
CA LEU A 29 -2.21 0.69 -13.49
C LEU A 29 -1.50 1.38 -12.32
N GLY A 30 -0.29 0.94 -11.99
CA GLY A 30 0.57 1.55 -10.98
C GLY A 30 1.19 0.56 -10.00
N HIS A 31 1.72 1.10 -8.91
CA HIS A 31 2.32 0.33 -7.81
C HIS A 31 1.30 0.12 -6.70
N PHE A 32 1.40 -1.01 -6.02
CA PHE A 32 0.53 -1.43 -4.93
C PHE A 32 1.37 -2.05 -3.83
N GLY A 33 1.14 -1.61 -2.60
CA GLY A 33 1.67 -2.26 -1.40
C GLY A 33 0.54 -2.84 -0.57
N ASN A 34 0.88 -3.64 0.43
CA ASN A 34 -0.05 -4.23 1.37
C ASN A 34 -0.59 -3.23 2.41
N SER A 35 -0.04 -2.01 2.42
CA SER A 35 -0.53 -0.83 3.11
C SER A 35 0.05 0.44 2.47
N PRO A 36 -0.52 1.64 2.73
CA PRO A 36 0.09 2.92 2.32
C PRO A 36 1.52 3.10 2.84
N VAL A 37 1.82 2.50 3.99
CA VAL A 37 3.14 2.51 4.65
C VAL A 37 4.17 1.80 3.79
N GLN A 38 3.82 0.60 3.31
CA GLN A 38 4.71 -0.16 2.44
C GLN A 38 4.99 0.57 1.13
N CYS A 39 4.00 1.30 0.59
CA CYS A 39 4.20 2.17 -0.56
C CYS A 39 5.24 3.28 -0.31
N ARG A 40 5.37 3.76 0.94
CA ARG A 40 6.37 4.77 1.32
C ARG A 40 7.74 4.18 1.52
N SER A 41 7.81 3.02 2.17
CA SER A 41 9.07 2.30 2.30
C SER A 41 9.59 1.85 0.94
N PHE A 42 8.74 1.52 -0.04
CA PHE A 42 9.14 1.16 -1.41
C PHE A 42 10.05 2.17 -2.11
N HIS A 43 9.76 3.47 -1.96
CA HIS A 43 10.57 4.51 -2.57
C HIS A 43 11.97 4.62 -1.94
N ARG A 44 12.22 3.85 -0.88
CA ARG A 44 13.49 3.72 -0.16
C ARG A 44 14.04 2.27 -0.12
N LYS A 45 13.20 1.22 -0.24
CA LYS A 45 13.53 -0.22 -0.17
C LYS A 45 12.84 -0.98 -1.32
N ALA A 46 13.60 -1.74 -2.12
CA ALA A 46 13.11 -2.31 -3.38
C ALA A 46 12.31 -3.63 -3.27
N ASP A 47 11.70 -3.95 -2.12
CA ASP A 47 11.07 -5.26 -1.91
C ASP A 47 9.55 -5.18 -1.68
N ASN A 48 8.85 -6.24 -2.08
CA ASN A 48 7.43 -6.52 -1.75
C ASN A 48 6.39 -5.48 -2.23
N ILE A 49 6.62 -4.86 -3.39
CA ILE A 49 5.61 -4.06 -4.09
C ILE A 49 5.12 -4.78 -5.32
N THR A 50 3.81 -4.74 -5.50
CA THR A 50 3.15 -5.20 -6.71
C THR A 50 3.11 -4.07 -7.73
N HIS A 51 3.61 -4.30 -8.94
CA HIS A 51 3.51 -3.34 -10.04
C HIS A 51 2.64 -3.93 -11.16
N ILE A 52 1.59 -3.20 -11.54
CA ILE A 52 0.71 -3.57 -12.63
C ILE A 52 0.87 -2.53 -13.74
N SER A 53 1.46 -2.95 -14.85
CA SER A 53 1.55 -2.16 -16.07
C SER A 53 0.54 -2.65 -17.10
N LYS A 54 0.60 -2.12 -18.33
CA LYS A 54 -0.22 -2.64 -19.43
C LYS A 54 0.17 -4.06 -19.86
N ALA A 55 1.41 -4.46 -19.61
CA ALA A 55 2.00 -5.69 -20.14
C ALA A 55 2.42 -6.69 -19.06
N TYR A 56 2.65 -6.25 -17.82
CA TYR A 56 3.26 -7.05 -16.77
C TYR A 56 2.61 -6.83 -15.41
N TYR A 57 2.56 -7.91 -14.64
CA TYR A 57 2.25 -7.97 -13.21
C TYR A 57 3.51 -8.44 -12.47
N THR A 58 4.09 -7.58 -11.65
CA THR A 58 5.24 -7.88 -10.82
C THR A 58 4.78 -7.97 -9.37
N PHE A 59 5.26 -8.94 -8.59
CA PHE A 59 4.82 -9.20 -7.20
C PHE A 59 5.97 -9.35 -6.19
N CYS A 60 7.23 -9.15 -6.61
CA CYS A 60 8.37 -9.03 -5.71
C CYS A 60 9.50 -8.22 -6.38
N GLY A 61 10.52 -7.82 -5.61
CA GLY A 61 11.65 -7.01 -6.08
C GLY A 61 12.67 -7.71 -6.99
N GLY A 62 12.47 -8.99 -7.35
CA GLY A 62 13.43 -9.81 -8.09
C GLY A 62 12.96 -10.22 -9.49
N SER A 63 13.91 -10.62 -10.35
CA SER A 63 13.72 -10.96 -11.77
C SER A 63 12.90 -12.22 -12.07
N ASN A 64 12.47 -12.96 -11.04
CA ASN A 64 11.61 -14.16 -11.17
C ASN A 64 10.17 -13.92 -10.68
N CYS A 65 9.84 -12.70 -10.26
CA CYS A 65 8.52 -12.35 -9.72
C CYS A 65 7.72 -11.45 -10.65
N GLU A 66 7.83 -11.69 -11.95
CA GLU A 66 7.10 -10.99 -12.99
C GLU A 66 6.32 -12.00 -13.84
N ALA A 67 5.11 -11.62 -14.23
CA ALA A 67 4.30 -12.36 -15.16
C ALA A 67 3.71 -11.43 -16.21
N ARG A 68 3.69 -11.87 -17.47
CA ARG A 68 3.08 -11.12 -18.57
C ARG A 68 1.56 -11.16 -18.42
N ILE A 69 0.89 -10.03 -18.56
CA ILE A 69 -0.57 -9.94 -18.57
C ILE A 69 -1.04 -10.36 -19.97
N ASP A 70 -1.71 -11.51 -20.06
CA ASP A 70 -2.35 -11.96 -21.28
C ASP A 70 -3.67 -11.25 -21.51
N ARG A 71 -4.46 -11.11 -20.45
CA ARG A 71 -5.82 -10.58 -20.53
C ARG A 71 -6.32 -10.10 -19.18
N VAL A 72 -7.13 -9.05 -19.19
CA VAL A 72 -7.89 -8.59 -18.02
C VAL A 72 -9.38 -8.76 -18.28
N ARG A 73 -10.09 -9.35 -17.32
CA ARG A 73 -11.55 -9.47 -17.34
C ARG A 73 -12.15 -8.68 -16.18
N LYS A 74 -12.97 -7.68 -16.49
CA LYS A 74 -13.82 -7.03 -15.49
C LYS A 74 -14.93 -7.98 -15.03
N THR A 75 -15.19 -8.00 -13.73
CA THR A 75 -16.25 -8.77 -13.08
C THR A 75 -17.20 -7.83 -12.35
N LYS A 76 -18.28 -8.36 -11.77
CA LYS A 76 -19.20 -7.57 -10.95
C LYS A 76 -18.52 -6.96 -9.71
N SER A 77 -17.49 -7.61 -9.18
CA SER A 77 -16.86 -7.25 -7.91
C SER A 77 -15.41 -6.77 -8.07
N GLY A 78 -14.89 -6.59 -9.29
CA GLY A 78 -13.49 -6.23 -9.52
C GLY A 78 -12.94 -6.81 -10.83
N TYR A 79 -11.77 -7.44 -10.80
CA TYR A 79 -11.02 -7.87 -11.97
C TYR A 79 -10.43 -9.27 -11.83
N ILE A 80 -10.19 -9.93 -12.95
CA ILE A 80 -9.37 -11.14 -13.04
C ILE A 80 -8.28 -10.88 -14.08
N LEU A 81 -7.03 -11.01 -13.67
CA LEU A 81 -5.85 -10.93 -14.51
C LEU A 81 -5.46 -12.36 -14.89
N LYS A 82 -5.39 -12.63 -16.19
CA LYS A 82 -4.80 -13.84 -16.75
C LYS A 82 -3.33 -13.55 -17.01
N LEU A 83 -2.46 -14.31 -16.36
CA LEU A 83 -1.02 -14.05 -16.32
C LEU A 83 -0.24 -15.24 -16.89
N GLN A 84 0.86 -14.95 -17.56
CA GLN A 84 1.84 -15.92 -18.05
C GLN A 84 3.16 -15.70 -17.32
N GLY A 85 3.46 -16.54 -16.34
CA GLY A 85 4.73 -16.53 -15.60
C GLY A 85 5.69 -17.63 -16.06
N ASN A 86 6.87 -17.65 -15.45
CA ASN A 86 7.92 -18.64 -15.73
C ASN A 86 7.48 -20.08 -15.44
N SER A 87 6.63 -20.29 -14.44
CA SER A 87 6.11 -21.62 -14.04
C SER A 87 4.84 -22.03 -14.81
N GLY A 88 4.36 -21.21 -15.75
CA GLY A 88 3.12 -21.45 -16.50
C GLY A 88 2.06 -20.37 -16.30
N PRO A 89 0.88 -20.54 -16.92
CA PRO A 89 -0.23 -19.60 -16.79
C PRO A 89 -0.92 -19.71 -15.43
N PHE A 90 -1.34 -18.57 -14.88
CA PHE A 90 -2.11 -18.50 -13.64
C PHE A 90 -3.03 -17.27 -13.63
N ASP A 91 -3.94 -17.24 -12.66
CA ASP A 91 -4.92 -16.17 -12.52
C ASP A 91 -4.71 -15.41 -11.21
N VAL A 92 -4.84 -14.09 -11.26
CA VAL A 92 -4.97 -13.25 -10.06
C VAL A 92 -6.37 -12.63 -10.05
N ARG A 93 -7.11 -12.82 -8.97
CA ARG A 93 -8.43 -12.22 -8.77
C ARG A 93 -8.27 -11.01 -7.85
N LEU A 94 -8.70 -9.85 -8.33
CA LEU A 94 -8.69 -8.59 -7.59
C LEU A 94 -10.12 -8.17 -7.32
N THR A 95 -10.59 -8.30 -6.08
CA THR A 95 -11.92 -7.82 -5.67
C THR A 95 -11.81 -6.37 -5.20
N LYS A 96 -12.54 -5.44 -5.81
CA LYS A 96 -12.51 -4.03 -5.43
C LYS A 96 -13.21 -3.86 -4.09
N VAL A 97 -12.47 -3.36 -3.10
CA VAL A 97 -12.97 -3.11 -1.73
C VAL A 97 -13.33 -1.63 -1.56
N ASP A 98 -12.47 -0.76 -2.09
CA ASP A 98 -12.61 0.70 -2.09
C ASP A 98 -11.86 1.30 -3.29
N GLU A 99 -11.85 2.62 -3.44
CA GLU A 99 -11.01 3.31 -4.41
C GLU A 99 -9.52 3.01 -4.15
N GLY A 100 -8.85 2.41 -5.13
CA GLY A 100 -7.44 2.06 -5.02
C GLY A 100 -7.13 0.91 -4.06
N VAL A 101 -8.14 0.22 -3.54
CA VAL A 101 -7.96 -0.92 -2.61
C VAL A 101 -8.59 -2.18 -3.19
N PHE A 102 -7.78 -3.23 -3.34
CA PHE A 102 -8.19 -4.52 -3.88
C PHE A 102 -7.83 -5.66 -2.94
N ASP A 103 -8.75 -6.59 -2.75
CA ASP A 103 -8.49 -7.89 -2.12
C ASP A 103 -7.97 -8.86 -3.18
N ALA A 104 -6.76 -9.38 -2.99
CA ALA A 104 -6.08 -10.33 -3.86
C ALA A 104 -6.08 -11.77 -3.31
N GLY A 105 -6.92 -12.08 -2.30
CA GLY A 105 -7.05 -13.38 -1.67
C GLY A 105 -6.25 -13.46 -0.37
N ASP A 106 -4.94 -13.61 -0.48
CA ASP A 106 -4.05 -13.75 0.69
C ASP A 106 -3.47 -12.39 1.15
N GLU A 107 -3.67 -11.35 0.35
CA GLU A 107 -3.16 -10.00 0.61
C GLU A 107 -4.17 -8.92 0.16
N THR A 108 -4.02 -7.73 0.75
CA THR A 108 -4.76 -6.53 0.36
C THR A 108 -3.84 -5.61 -0.41
N LEU A 109 -4.14 -5.32 -1.67
CA LEU A 109 -3.38 -4.40 -2.49
C LEU A 109 -3.94 -2.97 -2.38
N VAL A 110 -3.17 -2.09 -1.77
CA VAL A 110 -3.43 -0.64 -1.66
C VAL A 110 -2.57 0.10 -2.68
N LYS A 111 -3.21 0.90 -3.53
CA LYS A 111 -2.55 1.64 -4.61
C LYS A 111 -1.65 2.73 -4.03
N CYS A 112 -0.37 2.69 -4.40
CA CYS A 112 0.58 3.73 -4.08
C CYS A 112 0.24 5.01 -4.87
N THR A 113 0.21 6.13 -4.16
CA THR A 113 -0.07 7.45 -4.72
C THR A 113 1.17 8.32 -4.74
N GLY A 114 1.14 9.46 -5.45
CA GLY A 114 2.25 10.41 -5.40
C GLY A 114 2.55 10.96 -3.99
N ARG A 115 1.59 10.87 -3.05
CA ARG A 115 1.83 11.22 -1.64
C ARG A 115 2.66 10.17 -0.91
N ASP A 116 2.59 8.92 -1.35
CA ASP A 116 3.34 7.81 -0.74
C ASP A 116 4.80 7.82 -1.19
N GLN A 117 5.16 8.61 -2.19
CA GLN A 117 6.57 8.89 -2.53
C GLN A 117 7.29 9.73 -1.49
N ILE A 118 6.54 10.35 -0.58
CA ILE A 118 7.06 11.33 0.35
C ILE A 118 7.20 10.67 1.72
N ALA A 119 8.44 10.57 2.20
CA ALA A 119 8.72 10.08 3.55
C ALA A 119 8.48 11.17 4.60
N GLY A 120 8.34 10.73 5.86
CA GLY A 120 7.75 11.42 7.02
C GLY A 120 7.59 12.93 6.93
N ILE A 121 8.70 13.68 6.78
CA ILE A 121 8.73 15.15 6.79
C ILE A 121 7.91 15.85 5.71
N GLY A 122 7.58 15.20 4.60
CA GLY A 122 6.95 15.84 3.46
C GLY A 122 5.44 15.66 3.39
N LEU A 123 4.85 14.89 4.30
CA LEU A 123 3.43 14.55 4.27
C LEU A 123 2.54 15.78 4.54
N PRO A 124 1.44 15.97 3.78
CA PRO A 124 0.49 17.04 4.05
C PRO A 124 -0.35 16.72 5.30
N VAL A 125 -0.74 17.76 6.07
CA VAL A 125 -1.66 17.65 7.21
C VAL A 125 -2.99 17.09 6.73
N THR A 126 -3.28 15.84 7.06
CA THR A 126 -4.67 15.36 7.03
C THR A 126 -4.91 14.45 8.22
N LEU A 127 -5.53 14.99 9.26
CA LEU A 127 -6.11 14.26 10.41
C LEU A 127 -7.41 13.50 10.03
N GLU A 128 -7.76 13.44 8.75
CA GLU A 128 -8.91 12.66 8.33
C GLU A 128 -8.60 11.17 8.51
N MET A 129 -9.40 10.46 9.28
CA MET A 129 -9.25 9.02 9.50
C MET A 129 -10.00 8.25 8.39
N SER A 130 -9.34 8.05 7.26
CA SER A 130 -9.76 7.08 6.23
C SER A 130 -8.75 5.92 6.19
N ILE A 131 -9.09 4.81 5.53
CA ILE A 131 -8.20 3.64 5.37
C ILE A 131 -6.81 4.01 4.85
N THR A 132 -6.73 4.99 3.95
CA THR A 132 -5.46 5.49 3.42
C THR A 132 -4.76 6.46 4.37
N LYS A 133 -5.42 7.00 5.40
CA LYS A 133 -4.88 8.08 6.23
C LYS A 133 -4.57 7.67 7.67
N ALA A 134 -5.28 6.69 8.25
CA ALA A 134 -4.95 6.16 9.57
C ALA A 134 -3.54 5.52 9.63
N PRO A 135 -3.11 4.73 8.63
CA PRO A 135 -1.71 4.30 8.51
C PRO A 135 -0.74 5.47 8.31
N HIS A 136 -1.17 6.62 7.78
CA HIS A 136 -0.26 7.77 7.67
C HIS A 136 0.08 8.38 9.03
N ALA A 137 -0.91 8.43 9.93
CA ALA A 137 -0.72 8.90 11.29
C ALA A 137 0.23 7.99 12.05
N ALA A 138 0.06 6.67 11.91
CA ALA A 138 0.94 5.71 12.56
C ALA A 138 2.38 5.82 12.08
N PHE A 139 2.58 5.86 10.77
CA PHE A 139 3.90 5.98 10.17
C PHE A 139 4.61 7.25 10.60
N SER A 140 3.92 8.39 10.57
CA SER A 140 4.53 9.68 10.90
C SER A 140 4.91 9.76 12.39
N ALA A 141 4.14 9.10 13.26
CA ALA A 141 4.46 9.00 14.67
C ALA A 141 5.67 8.06 14.93
N TYR A 142 5.71 6.89 14.28
CA TYR A 142 6.90 6.02 14.34
C TYR A 142 8.13 6.65 13.70
N TYR A 143 7.95 7.45 12.66
CA TYR A 143 9.01 8.23 12.03
C TYR A 143 9.61 9.21 13.04
N ALA A 144 8.77 9.99 13.74
CA ALA A 144 9.22 10.88 14.80
C ALA A 144 9.95 10.13 15.94
N LEU A 145 9.46 8.95 16.35
CA LEU A 145 10.14 8.10 17.33
C LEU A 145 11.54 7.66 16.90
N SER A 146 11.77 7.51 15.60
CA SER A 146 13.08 7.10 15.05
C SER A 146 14.03 8.26 14.75
N VAL A 147 13.55 9.50 14.65
CA VAL A 147 14.39 10.69 14.37
C VAL A 147 15.59 10.83 15.32
N PRO A 148 15.46 10.63 16.65
CA PRO A 148 16.59 10.74 17.58
C PRO A 148 17.77 9.83 17.27
N GLU A 149 17.56 8.70 16.55
CA GLU A 149 18.65 7.81 16.14
C GLU A 149 19.62 8.49 15.15
N MET A 150 19.11 9.41 14.31
CA MET A 150 19.90 10.15 13.32
C MET A 150 20.19 11.60 13.75
N CYS A 151 19.37 12.15 14.65
CA CYS A 151 19.48 13.51 15.17
C CYS A 151 19.53 13.51 16.71
N PRO A 152 20.70 13.24 17.33
CA PRO A 152 20.80 13.01 18.78
C PRO A 152 20.39 14.19 19.67
N ASN A 153 20.38 15.41 19.13
CA ASN A 153 19.98 16.61 19.86
C ASN A 153 18.47 16.84 19.86
N ILE A 154 17.71 16.05 19.10
CA ILE A 154 16.25 16.14 19.03
C ILE A 154 15.65 15.16 20.04
N LYS A 155 14.67 15.64 20.81
CA LYS A 155 13.83 14.81 21.66
C LYS A 155 12.47 14.58 21.02
N VAL A 156 11.93 13.40 21.24
CA VAL A 156 10.55 13.04 20.88
C VAL A 156 9.70 12.97 22.14
N ASP A 157 8.45 13.44 22.05
CA ASP A 157 7.41 13.07 23.03
C ASP A 157 6.98 11.62 22.75
N GLU A 158 7.71 10.69 23.37
CA GLU A 158 7.50 9.25 23.17
C GLU A 158 6.05 8.83 23.47
N ALA A 159 5.46 9.35 24.55
CA ALA A 159 4.12 8.95 24.96
C ALA A 159 3.05 9.42 23.95
N SER A 160 3.15 10.67 23.49
CA SER A 160 2.24 11.18 22.46
C SER A 160 2.41 10.44 21.13
N ALA A 161 3.66 10.19 20.73
CA ALA A 161 3.95 9.48 19.48
C ALA A 161 3.45 8.02 19.53
N GLU A 162 3.69 7.28 20.62
CA GLU A 162 3.20 5.91 20.76
C GLU A 162 1.67 5.83 20.77
N ASN A 163 0.99 6.79 21.40
CA ASN A 163 -0.48 6.86 21.41
C ASN A 163 -1.04 7.11 20.00
N LEU A 164 -0.47 8.06 19.26
CA LEU A 164 -0.84 8.34 17.87
C LEU A 164 -0.61 7.11 16.98
N ALA A 165 0.54 6.47 17.14
CA ALA A 165 0.90 5.26 16.42
C ALA A 165 -0.11 4.14 16.65
N LYS A 166 -0.38 3.82 17.91
CA LYS A 166 -1.32 2.79 18.30
C LYS A 166 -2.74 3.06 17.77
N ALA A 167 -3.20 4.31 17.83
CA ALA A 167 -4.51 4.68 17.32
C ALA A 167 -4.65 4.45 15.81
N GLY A 168 -3.63 4.86 15.03
CA GLY A 168 -3.61 4.64 13.58
C GLY A 168 -3.60 3.16 13.19
N ILE A 169 -2.76 2.35 13.86
CA ILE A 169 -2.66 0.90 13.65
C ILE A 169 -4.00 0.21 13.93
N LEU A 170 -4.62 0.50 15.08
CA LEU A 170 -5.87 -0.14 15.48
C LEU A 170 -7.01 0.17 14.50
N GLU A 171 -7.07 1.39 13.98
CA GLU A 171 -8.08 1.77 13.00
C GLU A 171 -7.90 1.00 11.68
N TYR A 172 -6.65 0.89 11.21
CA TYR A 172 -6.34 0.13 10.01
C TYR A 172 -6.68 -1.36 10.17
N VAL A 173 -6.27 -1.96 11.28
CA VAL A 173 -6.56 -3.38 11.57
C VAL A 173 -8.06 -3.65 11.68
N ARG A 174 -8.81 -2.77 12.34
CA ARG A 174 -10.28 -2.88 12.42
C ARG A 174 -10.90 -2.86 11.04
N PHE A 175 -10.47 -1.95 10.16
CA PHE A 175 -10.92 -1.93 8.78
C PHE A 175 -10.68 -3.28 8.08
N LEU A 176 -9.48 -3.84 8.19
CA LEU A 176 -9.14 -5.12 7.54
C LEU A 176 -10.02 -6.27 8.06
N ILE A 177 -10.29 -6.31 9.36
CA ILE A 177 -11.13 -7.34 9.99
C ILE A 177 -12.60 -7.18 9.62
N GLU A 178 -13.15 -5.96 9.70
CA GLU A 178 -14.55 -5.67 9.34
C GLU A 178 -14.85 -6.02 7.88
N ARG A 179 -13.87 -5.80 6.99
CA ARG A 179 -13.95 -6.17 5.57
C ARG A 179 -13.57 -7.62 5.28
N LYS A 180 -13.19 -8.40 6.30
CA LYS A 180 -12.78 -9.81 6.19
C LYS A 180 -11.58 -10.04 5.27
N LEU A 181 -10.69 -9.05 5.21
CA LEU A 181 -9.47 -9.09 4.41
C LEU A 181 -8.33 -9.84 5.11
N ILE A 182 -8.44 -9.97 6.44
CA ILE A 182 -7.53 -10.77 7.24
C ILE A 182 -8.33 -11.67 8.17
N ASN A 183 -7.80 -12.84 8.48
CA ASN A 183 -8.38 -13.79 9.42
C ASN A 183 -7.45 -13.96 10.64
N ARG A 184 -7.31 -12.89 11.42
CA ARG A 184 -6.48 -12.81 12.63
C ARG A 184 -7.22 -12.05 13.73
N SER A 185 -6.79 -12.21 14.98
CA SER A 185 -7.30 -11.37 16.07
C SER A 185 -6.83 -9.93 15.91
N VAL A 186 -7.58 -8.97 16.48
CA VAL A 186 -7.19 -7.55 16.48
C VAL A 186 -5.81 -7.38 17.09
N ASP A 187 -5.52 -8.06 18.20
CA ASP A 187 -4.26 -7.89 18.92
C ASP A 187 -3.06 -8.44 18.11
N GLU A 188 -3.21 -9.62 17.50
CA GLU A 188 -2.16 -10.22 16.66
C GLU A 188 -1.87 -9.38 15.41
N ALA A 189 -2.92 -8.91 14.73
CA ALA A 189 -2.80 -8.06 13.56
C ALA A 189 -2.18 -6.70 13.91
N ALA A 190 -2.62 -6.09 15.02
CA ALA A 190 -2.08 -4.81 15.49
C ALA A 190 -0.61 -4.91 15.90
N ALA A 191 -0.21 -5.98 16.60
CA ALA A 191 1.18 -6.20 16.96
C ALA A 191 2.08 -6.38 15.73
N THR A 192 1.60 -7.14 14.74
CA THR A 192 2.33 -7.37 13.49
C THR A 192 2.49 -6.07 12.70
N GLU A 193 1.39 -5.31 12.51
CA GLU A 193 1.42 -4.06 11.77
C GLU A 193 2.29 -3.01 12.47
N ALA A 194 2.15 -2.88 13.80
CA ALA A 194 2.97 -1.97 14.59
C ALA A 194 4.47 -2.26 14.46
N HIS A 195 4.87 -3.53 14.45
CA HIS A 195 6.26 -3.92 14.25
C HIS A 195 6.75 -3.53 12.84
N ASN A 196 6.02 -3.93 11.80
CA ASN A 196 6.38 -3.64 10.42
C ASN A 196 6.50 -2.14 10.17
N GLU A 197 5.53 -1.37 10.67
CA GLU A 197 5.48 0.07 10.47
C GLU A 197 6.58 0.81 11.21
N ARG A 198 6.95 0.35 12.42
CA ARG A 198 8.10 0.88 13.15
C ARG A 198 9.41 0.66 12.40
N GLU A 199 9.64 -0.54 11.87
CA GLU A 199 10.86 -0.85 11.10
C GLU A 199 10.91 -0.07 9.78
N ASP A 200 9.79 0.04 9.07
CA ASP A 200 9.69 0.82 7.84
C ASP A 200 9.93 2.31 8.08
N ALA A 201 9.36 2.87 9.16
CA ALA A 201 9.57 4.27 9.53
C ALA A 201 11.01 4.55 9.93
N ARG A 202 11.63 3.66 10.73
CA ARG A 202 13.04 3.75 11.11
C ARG A 202 13.95 3.74 9.90
N TYR A 203 13.69 2.84 8.95
CA TYR A 203 14.44 2.77 7.71
C TYR A 203 14.27 4.04 6.87
N ALA A 204 13.04 4.56 6.76
CA ALA A 204 12.76 5.80 6.05
C ALA A 204 13.51 7.00 6.65
N VAL A 205 13.53 7.14 7.99
CA VAL A 205 14.33 8.17 8.69
C VAL A 205 15.80 8.07 8.30
N LYS A 206 16.38 6.86 8.33
CA LYS A 206 17.78 6.67 7.95
C LYS A 206 18.05 7.11 6.51
N GLN A 207 17.20 6.70 5.57
CA GLN A 207 17.37 7.03 4.15
C GLN A 207 17.14 8.52 3.87
N ASP A 208 16.19 9.16 4.56
CA ASP A 208 15.98 10.60 4.46
C ASP A 208 17.16 11.37 5.05
N ALA A 209 17.70 10.94 6.20
CA ALA A 209 18.88 11.55 6.80
C ALA A 209 20.11 11.49 5.89
N GLU A 210 20.26 10.41 5.12
CA GLU A 210 21.33 10.25 4.12
C GLU A 210 21.10 11.13 2.87
N ALA A 211 19.86 11.30 2.44
CA ALA A 211 19.52 11.96 1.18
C ALA A 211 19.24 13.47 1.29
N ILE A 212 18.86 13.96 2.48
CA ILE A 212 18.36 15.31 2.68
C ILE A 212 19.39 16.14 3.47
N PRO A 213 20.02 17.15 2.84
CA PRO A 213 20.86 18.10 3.56
C PRO A 213 20.06 18.80 4.67
N ALA A 214 20.69 19.04 5.82
CA ALA A 214 20.03 19.66 6.99
C ALA A 214 18.76 18.90 7.45
N PHE A 215 18.75 17.57 7.31
CA PHE A 215 17.64 16.70 7.71
C PHE A 215 17.05 17.03 9.08
N CYS A 216 17.90 17.22 10.10
CA CYS A 216 17.48 17.50 11.48
C CYS A 216 16.67 18.80 11.61
N ASP A 217 17.01 19.84 10.83
CA ASP A 217 16.24 21.09 10.82
C ASP A 217 14.89 20.87 10.13
N HIS A 218 14.88 20.15 9.01
CA HIS A 218 13.66 19.83 8.28
C HIS A 218 12.67 18.95 9.06
N VAL A 219 13.15 18.01 9.88
CA VAL A 219 12.27 17.23 10.78
C VAL A 219 11.72 18.09 11.91
N LEU A 220 12.48 19.05 12.44
CA LEU A 220 11.99 19.98 13.45
C LEU A 220 10.94 20.93 12.86
N ASP A 221 11.12 21.40 11.62
CA ASP A 221 10.09 22.16 10.91
C ASP A 221 8.81 21.34 10.69
N ALA A 222 8.95 20.02 10.51
CA ALA A 222 7.83 19.12 10.25
C ALA A 222 7.07 18.72 11.52
N PHE A 223 7.77 18.50 12.63
CA PHE A 223 7.21 17.88 13.85
C PHE A 223 7.41 18.70 15.13
N GLY A 224 8.10 19.83 15.05
CA GLY A 224 8.37 20.73 16.18
C GLY A 224 7.22 21.65 16.54
N ASP A 225 7.53 22.77 17.20
CA ASP A 225 6.54 23.72 17.72
C ASP A 225 5.69 24.40 16.64
N SER A 226 6.21 24.46 15.41
CA SER A 226 5.51 24.92 14.20
C SER A 226 5.16 23.77 13.24
N GLY A 227 5.25 22.54 13.75
CA GLY A 227 5.20 21.30 13.00
C GLY A 227 3.96 21.20 12.11
N ARG A 228 4.20 21.10 10.82
CA ARG A 228 3.16 20.92 9.80
C ARG A 228 2.66 19.47 9.64
N ILE A 229 3.03 18.54 10.51
CA ILE A 229 2.57 17.14 10.46
C ILE A 229 1.95 16.75 11.78
N PHE A 230 2.76 16.68 12.84
CA PHE A 230 2.31 16.60 14.21
C PHE A 230 3.09 17.62 15.01
N LYS A 231 2.39 18.65 15.46
CA LYS A 231 2.98 19.72 16.25
C LYS A 231 3.45 19.19 17.61
N ASP A 232 4.56 19.74 18.10
CA ASP A 232 5.16 19.48 19.42
C ASP A 232 5.58 18.02 19.66
N LEU A 233 5.64 17.21 18.60
CA LEU A 233 6.04 15.80 18.72
C LEU A 233 7.56 15.66 18.82
N LEU A 234 8.29 16.58 18.20
CA LEU A 234 9.75 16.72 18.31
C LEU A 234 10.11 18.06 18.96
N SER A 235 11.25 18.12 19.64
CA SER A 235 11.78 19.37 20.17
C SER A 235 13.31 19.39 20.10
N ASP A 236 13.87 20.57 19.83
CA ASP A 236 15.32 20.77 19.86
C ASP A 236 15.79 20.91 21.31
N ASN A 237 16.69 20.03 21.72
CA ASN A 237 17.23 20.01 23.06
C ASN A 237 18.61 20.70 23.15
N SER A 238 19.13 21.23 22.04
CA SER A 238 20.38 22.01 21.99
C SER A 238 20.25 23.42 22.60
N GLN A 239 19.02 23.92 22.75
CA GLN A 239 18.73 25.25 23.30
C GLN A 239 18.54 25.28 24.84
N LYS A 240 18.68 24.13 25.52
CA LYS A 240 18.63 24.05 26.99
C LYS A 240 20.05 23.91 27.57
N ILE A 241 20.84 24.99 27.46
CA ILE A 241 22.07 25.22 28.24
C ILE A 241 21.93 26.57 28.93
#